data_AF-M7NQN2-F1
#
_entry.id   AF-M7NQN2-F1
#
_cell.length_a   1.000
_cell.length_b   1.000
_cell.length_c   1.000
_cell.angle_alpha   90.00
_cell.angle_beta   90.00
_cell.angle_gamma   90.00
#
_symmetry.space_group_name_H-M   'P 1'
#
loop_
_entity.id
_entity.type
_entity.pdbx_description
1 polymer ?
#
loop_
_entity_poly.entity_id
_entity_poly.type
_entity_poly.pdbx_seq_one_letter_code
_entity_poly.pdbx_strand_id
1 'polypeptide(L)'
;MLKLTNYNLKFKITQNYRLWFLYPLARKYKPQHKAIIQSYFNSHFHLYLQRRKNTEEPKKDAILIHSHIPTSKILLTKLKNSSKFSIHQFDTYNLVSTLETTGFTHSQAVAIMKSIHALINNLEAAKTKFISRSNLENETHLFHTSQSELKTEIQSMRKNETTVLRAETSNLRKQLETLEQTLKEDLMALKNDVAIDVNERKNSNKVEEKDIEIKIQELNNKFTIILGEIRAILERSKWDATRYGMCKFFLLQQNLNIIKVAIFIIAGFALIVISMQETIQKKTHKIKSEL
;
A
#
# COMPACT_ATOMS: atom_id res chain seq x y z
N MET A 1 -2.71 -4.86 -22.86
CA MET A 1 -3.12 -5.50 -21.59
C MET A 1 -3.68 -4.39 -20.72
N LEU A 2 -4.95 -4.28 -20.35
CA LEU A 2 -6.10 -5.19 -20.33
C LEU A 2 -7.30 -4.55 -21.03
N LYS A 3 -7.88 -5.29 -21.98
CA LYS A 3 -9.20 -5.03 -22.57
C LYS A 3 -10.26 -5.22 -21.47
N LEU A 4 -10.95 -4.16 -21.07
CA LEU A 4 -12.24 -4.28 -20.40
C LEU A 4 -13.34 -4.32 -21.48
N THR A 5 -13.34 -5.43 -22.22
CA THR A 5 -14.47 -5.85 -23.05
C THR A 5 -15.61 -6.34 -22.17
N ASN A 6 -16.83 -5.91 -22.52
CA ASN A 6 -18.09 -6.62 -22.29
C ASN A 6 -18.43 -7.01 -20.84
N TYR A 7 -19.07 -6.08 -20.12
CA TYR A 7 -20.16 -6.45 -19.23
C TYR A 7 -21.47 -5.93 -19.82
N ASN A 8 -22.12 -6.83 -20.54
CA ASN A 8 -23.46 -6.69 -21.08
C ASN A 8 -24.45 -6.75 -19.90
N LEU A 9 -24.55 -5.67 -19.10
CA LEU A 9 -25.52 -5.59 -18.01
C LEU A 9 -26.89 -5.22 -18.60
N LYS A 10 -27.63 -6.29 -18.92
CA LYS A 10 -29.02 -6.32 -19.34
C LYS A 10 -29.93 -5.82 -18.20
N PHE A 11 -29.98 -4.51 -17.95
CA PHE A 11 -30.96 -3.90 -17.05
C PHE A 11 -31.64 -2.71 -17.71
N LYS A 12 -32.87 -2.95 -18.16
CA LYS A 12 -33.76 -2.04 -18.90
C LYS A 12 -34.37 -0.92 -18.02
N ILE A 13 -33.86 -0.69 -16.81
CA ILE A 13 -34.52 0.13 -15.76
C ILE A 13 -33.83 1.50 -15.55
N THR A 14 -32.66 1.75 -16.13
CA THR A 14 -31.87 2.96 -15.82
C THR A 14 -32.00 4.12 -16.80
N GLN A 15 -32.93 4.09 -17.77
CA GLN A 15 -33.03 5.20 -18.72
C GLN A 15 -33.56 6.53 -18.14
N ASN A 16 -34.20 6.57 -16.96
CA ASN A 16 -35.03 7.73 -16.61
C ASN A 16 -34.80 8.44 -15.26
N TYR A 17 -33.69 8.22 -14.55
CA TYR A 17 -33.32 9.14 -13.44
C TYR A 17 -32.37 10.22 -13.93
N ARG A 18 -32.92 11.19 -14.68
CA ARG A 18 -32.18 12.43 -15.03
C ARG A 18 -32.03 13.26 -13.75
N LEU A 19 -30.82 13.31 -13.21
CA LEU A 19 -30.40 14.14 -12.06
C LEU A 19 -30.46 15.66 -12.38
N TRP A 20 -31.62 16.18 -12.78
CA TRP A 20 -31.81 17.57 -13.18
C TRP A 20 -31.52 18.56 -12.04
N PHE A 21 -31.63 18.12 -10.77
CA PHE A 21 -31.35 18.97 -9.61
C PHE A 21 -29.87 19.33 -9.44
N LEU A 22 -28.93 18.63 -10.07
CA LEU A 22 -27.48 18.95 -10.06
C LEU A 22 -27.03 19.80 -11.24
N TYR A 23 -27.93 20.08 -12.18
CA TYR A 23 -27.67 20.93 -13.35
C TYR A 23 -27.14 22.35 -13.02
N PRO A 24 -27.49 22.98 -11.87
CA PRO A 24 -26.92 24.27 -11.48
C PRO A 24 -25.40 24.24 -11.23
N LEU A 25 -24.84 23.11 -10.75
CA LEU A 25 -23.40 23.01 -10.50
C LEU A 25 -22.59 22.84 -11.78
N ALA A 26 -23.15 22.14 -12.79
CA ALA A 26 -22.47 21.90 -14.06
C ALA A 26 -22.49 23.10 -15.04
N ARG A 27 -23.24 24.16 -14.73
CA ARG A 27 -23.41 25.34 -15.61
C ARG A 27 -22.14 26.16 -15.80
N LYS A 28 -21.18 26.08 -14.87
CA LYS A 28 -19.93 26.85 -14.90
C LYS A 28 -18.80 26.24 -15.74
N TYR A 29 -19.00 25.06 -16.34
CA TYR A 29 -17.93 24.33 -17.03
C TYR A 29 -18.12 24.29 -18.56
N LYS A 30 -17.01 24.40 -19.31
CA LYS A 30 -16.98 24.30 -20.79
C LYS A 30 -17.68 23.00 -21.27
N PRO A 31 -18.40 23.03 -22.41
CA PRO A 31 -19.28 21.94 -22.86
C PRO A 31 -18.58 20.57 -23.00
N GLN A 32 -17.28 20.57 -23.31
CA GLN A 32 -16.47 19.36 -23.44
C GLN A 32 -16.32 18.55 -22.13
N HIS A 33 -16.40 19.17 -20.96
CA HIS A 33 -16.26 18.48 -19.67
C HIS A 33 -17.60 18.04 -19.07
N LYS A 34 -18.72 18.53 -19.62
CA LYS A 34 -20.06 18.29 -19.08
C LYS A 34 -20.46 16.80 -19.17
N ALA A 35 -20.13 16.15 -20.28
CA ALA A 35 -20.42 14.73 -20.49
C ALA A 35 -19.59 13.83 -19.56
N ILE A 36 -18.33 14.19 -19.33
CA ILE A 36 -17.41 13.45 -18.44
C ILE A 36 -17.86 13.61 -16.99
N ILE A 37 -18.15 14.83 -16.55
CA ILE A 37 -18.62 15.10 -15.18
C ILE A 37 -19.95 14.35 -14.94
N GLN A 38 -20.85 14.32 -15.92
CA GLN A 38 -22.11 13.59 -15.81
C GLN A 38 -21.91 12.07 -15.71
N SER A 39 -20.98 11.48 -16.47
CA SER A 39 -20.71 10.04 -16.40
C SER A 39 -20.05 9.64 -15.08
N TYR A 40 -19.09 10.43 -14.61
CA TYR A 40 -18.44 10.23 -13.31
C TYR A 40 -19.45 10.33 -12.15
N PHE A 41 -20.33 11.34 -12.19
CA PHE A 41 -21.32 11.53 -11.13
C PHE A 41 -22.33 10.37 -11.09
N ASN A 42 -22.82 9.94 -12.26
CA ASN A 42 -23.74 8.80 -12.34
C ASN A 42 -23.06 7.52 -11.83
N SER A 43 -21.82 7.24 -12.25
CA SER A 43 -21.08 6.05 -11.81
C SER A 43 -20.81 6.06 -10.31
N HIS A 44 -20.40 7.20 -9.76
CA HIS A 44 -20.08 7.32 -8.33
C HIS A 44 -21.35 7.22 -7.47
N PHE A 45 -22.46 7.76 -7.95
CA PHE A 45 -23.75 7.65 -7.28
C PHE A 45 -24.30 6.20 -7.31
N HIS A 46 -24.10 5.48 -8.41
CA HIS A 46 -24.42 4.05 -8.48
C HIS A 46 -23.61 3.24 -7.47
N LEU A 47 -22.30 3.51 -7.33
CA LEU A 47 -21.47 2.88 -6.30
C LEU A 47 -21.93 3.22 -4.88
N TYR A 48 -22.35 4.47 -4.63
CA TYR A 48 -22.88 4.90 -3.33
C TYR A 48 -24.18 4.16 -2.97
N LEU A 49 -25.13 4.07 -3.91
CA LEU A 49 -26.39 3.33 -3.70
C LEU A 49 -26.17 1.83 -3.51
N GLN A 50 -25.25 1.24 -4.29
CA GLN A 50 -24.92 -0.18 -4.16
C GLN A 50 -24.23 -0.47 -2.83
N ARG A 51 -23.38 0.44 -2.34
CA ARG A 51 -22.77 0.32 -1.01
C ARG A 51 -23.82 0.37 0.10
N ARG A 52 -24.80 1.27 0.01
CA ARG A 52 -25.90 1.35 0.98
C ARG A 52 -26.70 0.05 1.07
N LYS A 53 -26.98 -0.57 -0.08
CA LYS A 53 -27.71 -1.84 -0.16
C LYS A 53 -26.91 -3.02 0.39
N ASN A 54 -25.58 -2.99 0.24
CA ASN A 54 -24.69 -4.02 0.80
C ASN A 54 -24.46 -3.87 2.31
N THR A 55 -24.66 -2.68 2.88
CA THR A 55 -24.65 -2.46 4.34
C THR A 55 -25.97 -2.91 5.01
N GLU A 56 -27.00 -3.24 4.23
CA GLU A 56 -28.30 -3.74 4.71
C GLU A 56 -28.40 -5.27 4.75
N GLU A 57 -27.33 -6.03 4.47
CA GLU A 57 -27.31 -7.43 4.92
C GLU A 57 -27.13 -7.47 6.44
N PRO A 58 -28.11 -8.00 7.21
CA PRO A 58 -28.02 -8.03 8.65
C PRO A 58 -26.88 -8.95 9.06
N LYS A 59 -25.84 -8.38 9.66
CA LYS A 59 -24.89 -9.17 10.48
C LYS A 59 -25.72 -9.91 11.53
N LYS A 60 -25.75 -11.24 11.41
CA LYS A 60 -26.51 -12.18 12.26
C LYS A 60 -26.14 -12.14 13.75
N ASP A 61 -25.18 -11.31 14.14
CA ASP A 61 -24.65 -11.22 15.50
C ASP A 61 -24.95 -9.87 16.19
N ALA A 62 -25.77 -9.02 15.59
CA ALA A 62 -26.33 -7.87 16.30
C ALA A 62 -27.42 -8.39 17.26
N ILE A 63 -27.09 -8.41 18.55
CA ILE A 63 -27.96 -8.67 19.68
C ILE A 63 -29.37 -8.14 19.39
N LEU A 64 -30.34 -9.05 19.40
CA LEU A 64 -31.78 -8.80 19.30
C LEU A 64 -32.24 -7.96 20.50
N ILE A 65 -31.95 -6.66 20.50
CA ILE A 65 -32.58 -5.73 21.44
C ILE A 65 -33.95 -5.45 20.84
N HIS A 66 -34.92 -6.20 21.36
CA HIS A 66 -36.36 -6.02 21.22
C HIS A 66 -36.74 -4.71 20.53
N SER A 67 -37.09 -4.81 19.24
CA SER A 67 -38.08 -3.91 18.68
C SER A 67 -39.35 -4.10 19.51
N HIS A 68 -39.50 -3.31 20.57
CA HIS A 68 -40.81 -3.06 21.14
C HIS A 68 -41.57 -2.29 20.06
N ILE A 69 -42.13 -3.05 19.12
CA ILE A 69 -43.33 -2.65 18.41
C ILE A 69 -44.28 -2.22 19.53
N PRO A 70 -44.63 -0.93 19.64
CA PRO A 70 -45.61 -0.55 20.63
C PRO A 70 -46.90 -1.20 20.16
N THR A 71 -47.23 -2.30 20.83
CA THR A 71 -48.59 -2.82 20.94
C THR A 71 -49.52 -1.61 20.99
N SER A 72 -50.33 -1.42 19.96
CA SER A 72 -51.80 -1.46 19.94
C SER A 72 -52.59 -1.50 21.27
N LYS A 73 -51.99 -1.22 22.43
CA LYS A 73 -52.61 -1.21 23.75
C LYS A 73 -53.60 -0.05 23.90
N ILE A 74 -53.46 1.01 23.12
CA ILE A 74 -54.40 2.14 23.12
C ILE A 74 -55.61 1.87 22.21
N LEU A 75 -55.53 0.93 21.26
CA LEU A 75 -56.65 0.57 20.38
C LEU A 75 -57.76 -0.23 21.10
N LEU A 76 -57.56 -0.62 22.37
CA LEU A 76 -58.53 -1.40 23.14
C LEU A 76 -59.51 -0.57 23.98
N THR A 77 -59.37 0.75 24.04
CA THR A 77 -60.41 1.60 24.64
C THR A 77 -61.46 1.98 23.60
N LYS A 78 -62.05 0.97 22.96
CA LYS A 78 -63.26 1.14 22.16
C LYS A 78 -64.38 1.54 23.11
N LEU A 79 -64.72 2.82 23.09
CA LEU A 79 -65.76 3.47 23.89
C LEU A 79 -67.09 2.68 23.82
N LYS A 80 -67.43 2.05 24.94
CA LYS A 80 -68.76 1.47 25.17
C LYS A 80 -69.67 2.58 25.67
N ASN A 81 -70.27 3.35 24.77
CA ASN A 81 -71.41 4.20 25.10
C ASN A 81 -72.51 4.04 24.05
N SER A 82 -73.38 3.07 24.29
CA SER A 82 -74.67 2.97 23.61
C SER A 82 -75.76 2.67 24.64
N SER A 83 -76.10 3.64 25.49
CA SER A 83 -77.43 3.68 26.10
C SER A 83 -78.37 4.39 25.12
N LYS A 84 -78.96 3.61 24.21
CA LYS A 84 -80.09 4.04 23.37
C LYS A 84 -81.30 4.24 24.29
N PHE A 85 -81.44 5.42 24.90
CA PHE A 85 -82.74 5.91 25.34
C PHE A 85 -83.33 6.71 24.18
N SER A 86 -84.24 6.07 23.44
CA SER A 86 -85.06 6.74 22.44
C SER A 86 -86.08 7.62 23.18
N ILE A 87 -85.64 8.81 23.61
CA ILE A 87 -86.53 9.87 24.03
C ILE A 87 -87.26 10.32 22.75
N HIS A 88 -88.58 10.12 22.67
CA HIS A 88 -89.39 10.69 21.59
C HIS A 88 -89.28 12.22 21.68
N GLN A 89 -88.41 12.81 20.86
CA GLN A 89 -88.06 14.24 20.94
C GLN A 89 -89.20 15.17 20.51
N PHE A 90 -90.29 14.63 19.94
CA PHE A 90 -91.37 15.45 19.41
C PHE A 90 -92.73 14.75 19.55
N ASP A 91 -93.55 15.26 20.48
CA ASP A 91 -94.93 14.84 20.65
C ASP A 91 -95.83 15.61 19.66
N THR A 92 -96.22 14.90 18.61
CA THR A 92 -97.06 15.42 17.53
C THR A 92 -98.49 15.68 18.00
N TYR A 93 -99.00 14.91 18.95
CA TYR A 93 -100.37 15.00 19.42
C TYR A 93 -100.58 16.19 20.33
N ASN A 94 -99.68 16.39 21.30
CA ASN A 94 -99.75 17.51 22.24
C ASN A 94 -99.60 18.87 21.52
N LEU A 95 -98.74 18.95 20.49
CA LEU A 95 -98.56 20.18 19.71
C LEU A 95 -99.81 20.53 18.88
N VAL A 96 -100.47 19.54 18.29
CA VAL A 96 -101.72 19.79 17.52
C VAL A 96 -102.86 20.17 18.46
N SER A 97 -103.01 19.46 19.60
CA SER A 97 -104.05 19.76 20.59
C SER A 97 -103.90 21.16 21.19
N THR A 98 -102.67 21.60 21.49
CA THR A 98 -102.43 22.96 22.02
C THR A 98 -102.70 24.06 20.98
N LEU A 99 -102.35 23.82 19.71
CA LEU A 99 -102.66 24.76 18.62
C LEU A 99 -104.17 24.88 18.38
N GLU A 100 -104.92 23.80 18.52
CA GLU A 100 -106.38 23.84 18.41
C GLU A 100 -107.03 24.61 19.56
N THR A 101 -106.55 24.41 20.80
CA THR A 101 -107.07 25.15 21.97
C THR A 101 -106.80 26.65 21.92
N THR A 102 -105.82 27.09 21.11
CA THR A 102 -105.45 28.50 20.95
C THR A 102 -106.14 29.19 19.77
N GLY A 103 -107.07 28.50 19.10
CA GLY A 103 -107.95 29.08 18.06
C GLY A 103 -107.52 28.82 16.62
N PHE A 104 -106.53 27.95 16.38
CA PHE A 104 -106.19 27.51 15.02
C PHE A 104 -107.14 26.42 14.53
N THR A 105 -107.44 26.42 13.24
CA THR A 105 -108.19 25.32 12.62
C THR A 105 -107.33 24.05 12.59
N HIS A 106 -107.95 22.87 12.71
CA HIS A 106 -107.25 21.58 12.72
C HIS A 106 -106.29 21.43 11.52
N SER A 107 -106.69 21.88 10.33
CA SER A 107 -105.86 21.83 9.12
C SER A 107 -104.61 22.71 9.21
N GLN A 108 -104.71 23.89 9.82
CA GLN A 108 -103.59 24.80 10.07
C GLN A 108 -102.65 24.24 11.15
N ALA A 109 -103.19 23.69 12.24
CA ALA A 109 -102.41 23.06 13.30
C ALA A 109 -101.59 21.87 12.79
N VAL A 110 -102.19 21.01 11.95
CA VAL A 110 -101.51 19.87 11.31
C VAL A 110 -100.43 20.33 10.32
N ALA A 111 -100.67 21.40 9.56
CA ALA A 111 -99.68 21.93 8.62
C ALA A 111 -98.44 22.50 9.34
N ILE A 112 -98.65 23.23 10.45
CA ILE A 112 -97.56 23.75 11.30
C ILE A 112 -96.80 22.60 11.94
N MET A 113 -97.50 21.61 12.50
CA MET A 113 -96.88 20.41 13.07
C MET A 113 -95.99 19.69 12.06
N LYS A 114 -96.48 19.44 10.84
CA LYS A 114 -95.70 18.78 9.78
C LYS A 114 -94.46 19.57 9.40
N SER A 115 -94.56 20.90 9.39
CA SER A 115 -93.44 21.80 9.09
C SER A 115 -92.36 21.75 10.17
N ILE A 116 -92.76 21.76 11.45
CA ILE A 116 -91.86 21.63 12.60
C ILE A 116 -91.24 20.23 12.64
N HIS A 117 -92.02 19.18 12.40
CA HIS A 117 -91.54 17.80 12.34
C HIS A 117 -90.48 17.63 11.23
N ALA A 118 -90.70 18.22 10.05
CA ALA A 118 -89.71 18.21 8.96
C ALA A 118 -88.42 18.95 9.34
N LEU A 119 -88.52 20.10 10.03
CA LEU A 119 -87.36 20.84 10.54
C LEU A 119 -86.55 20.02 11.56
N ILE A 120 -87.22 19.33 12.49
CA ILE A 120 -86.57 18.49 13.50
C ILE A 120 -85.86 17.30 12.85
N ASN A 121 -86.49 16.64 11.86
CA ASN A 121 -85.86 15.55 11.12
C ASN A 121 -84.60 16.02 10.37
N ASN A 122 -84.63 17.22 9.78
CA ASN A 122 -83.44 17.82 9.17
C ASN A 122 -82.35 18.15 10.21
N LEU A 123 -82.75 18.54 11.41
CA LEU A 123 -81.83 18.85 12.51
C LEU A 123 -81.14 17.58 13.05
N GLU A 124 -81.88 16.48 13.19
CA GLU A 124 -81.32 15.17 13.55
C GLU A 124 -80.40 14.62 12.45
N ALA A 125 -80.77 14.78 11.17
CA ALA A 125 -79.87 14.45 10.06
C ALA A 125 -78.58 15.30 10.07
N ALA A 126 -78.67 16.58 10.42
CA ALA A 126 -77.51 17.45 10.58
C ALA A 126 -76.66 17.04 11.80
N LYS A 127 -77.29 16.68 12.92
CA LYS A 127 -76.64 16.22 14.16
C LYS A 127 -75.80 14.95 13.96
N THR A 128 -76.20 14.04 13.06
CA THR A 128 -75.35 12.89 12.69
C THR A 128 -74.07 13.27 11.93
N LYS A 129 -74.04 14.45 11.29
CA LYS A 129 -72.86 15.00 10.61
C LYS A 129 -71.96 15.82 11.54
N PHE A 130 -72.47 16.24 12.70
CA PHE A 130 -71.66 16.95 13.69
C PHE A 130 -70.93 15.95 14.59
N ILE A 131 -69.61 16.07 14.62
CA ILE A 131 -68.78 15.31 15.56
C ILE A 131 -69.06 15.86 16.97
N SER A 132 -69.43 14.96 17.90
CA SER A 132 -69.56 15.31 19.31
C SER A 132 -68.24 15.87 19.84
N ARG A 133 -68.29 16.91 20.68
CA ARG A 133 -67.08 17.49 21.31
C ARG A 133 -66.23 16.42 22.00
N SER A 134 -66.85 15.45 22.65
CA SER A 134 -66.14 14.33 23.29
C SER A 134 -65.40 13.43 22.29
N ASN A 135 -65.96 13.19 21.11
CA ASN A 135 -65.27 12.41 20.07
C ASN A 135 -64.09 13.20 19.49
N LEU A 136 -64.26 14.51 19.27
CA LEU A 136 -63.18 15.37 18.81
C LEU A 136 -62.02 15.40 19.83
N GLU A 137 -62.33 15.59 21.11
CA GLU A 137 -61.33 15.60 22.20
C GLU A 137 -60.57 14.27 22.27
N ASN A 138 -61.26 13.13 22.18
CA ASN A 138 -60.62 11.81 22.18
C ASN A 138 -59.68 11.61 20.97
N GLU A 139 -60.12 11.97 19.76
CA GLU A 139 -59.28 11.87 18.56
C GLU A 139 -58.05 12.80 18.65
N THR A 140 -58.23 14.04 19.15
CA THR A 140 -57.09 14.95 19.37
C THR A 140 -56.12 14.40 20.42
N HIS A 141 -56.61 13.76 21.48
CA HIS A 141 -55.78 13.13 22.48
C HIS A 141 -54.98 11.95 21.91
N LEU A 142 -55.62 11.08 21.11
CA LEU A 142 -54.92 9.99 20.40
C LEU A 142 -53.84 10.55 19.47
N PHE A 143 -54.14 11.61 18.74
CA PHE A 143 -53.18 12.27 17.85
C PHE A 143 -51.99 12.85 18.62
N HIS A 144 -52.22 13.54 19.74
CA HIS A 144 -51.12 14.06 20.56
C HIS A 144 -50.29 12.94 21.20
N THR A 145 -50.93 11.84 21.58
CA THR A 145 -50.24 10.66 22.13
C THR A 145 -49.33 10.03 21.08
N SER A 146 -49.83 9.78 19.87
CA SER A 146 -49.02 9.22 18.77
C SER A 146 -47.93 10.18 18.30
N GLN A 147 -48.18 11.49 18.32
CA GLN A 147 -47.15 12.50 18.04
C GLN A 147 -46.01 12.46 19.09
N SER A 148 -46.36 12.33 20.36
CA SER A 148 -45.39 12.22 21.45
C SER A 148 -44.55 10.95 21.31
N GLU A 149 -45.19 9.83 20.98
CA GLU A 149 -44.52 8.54 20.72
C GLU A 149 -43.57 8.60 19.51
N LEU A 150 -44.00 9.17 18.38
CA LEU A 150 -43.12 9.36 17.22
C LEU A 150 -41.92 10.25 17.57
N LYS A 151 -42.13 11.29 18.39
CA LYS A 151 -41.05 12.18 18.82
C LYS A 151 -40.03 11.45 19.69
N THR A 152 -40.46 10.62 20.63
CA THR A 152 -39.55 9.83 21.48
C THR A 152 -38.82 8.77 20.67
N GLU A 153 -39.48 8.13 19.71
CA GLU A 153 -38.87 7.18 18.78
C GLU A 153 -37.78 7.85 17.93
N ILE A 154 -38.07 8.99 17.29
CA ILE A 154 -37.07 9.75 16.52
C ILE A 154 -35.90 10.16 17.41
N GLN A 155 -36.16 10.60 18.65
CA GLN A 155 -35.09 10.97 19.57
C GLN A 155 -34.24 9.75 19.97
N SER A 156 -34.85 8.59 20.15
CA SER A 156 -34.16 7.32 20.42
C SER A 156 -33.30 6.90 19.23
N MET A 157 -33.85 6.93 18.02
CA MET A 157 -33.11 6.63 16.78
C MET A 157 -31.88 7.53 16.63
N ARG A 158 -32.04 8.85 16.80
CA ARG A 158 -30.92 9.80 16.73
C ARG A 158 -29.84 9.49 17.77
N LYS A 159 -30.22 9.17 19.01
CA LYS A 159 -29.25 8.77 20.04
C LYS A 159 -28.49 7.53 19.59
N ASN A 160 -29.20 6.51 19.11
CA ASN A 160 -28.58 5.28 18.63
C ASN A 160 -27.61 5.52 17.47
N GLU A 161 -28.03 6.28 16.44
CA GLU A 161 -27.17 6.68 15.32
C GLU A 161 -25.91 7.40 15.81
N THR A 162 -26.02 8.35 16.74
CA THR A 162 -24.84 9.03 17.28
C THR A 162 -23.92 8.09 18.05
N THR A 163 -24.45 7.09 18.75
CA THR A 163 -23.62 6.09 19.44
C THR A 163 -22.90 5.17 18.45
N VAL A 164 -23.57 4.75 17.37
CA VAL A 164 -22.97 3.95 16.30
C VAL A 164 -21.87 4.73 15.60
N LEU A 165 -22.13 5.98 15.21
CA LEU A 165 -21.12 6.83 14.57
C LEU A 165 -19.91 7.07 15.49
N ARG A 166 -20.12 7.27 16.79
CA ARG A 166 -19.01 7.40 17.75
C ARG A 166 -18.19 6.11 17.84
N ALA A 167 -18.84 4.95 17.89
CA ALA A 167 -18.17 3.66 17.93
C ALA A 167 -17.36 3.41 16.65
N GLU A 168 -17.93 3.70 15.48
CA GLU A 168 -17.25 3.58 14.19
C GLU A 168 -16.05 4.53 14.10
N THR A 169 -16.21 5.79 14.52
CA THR A 169 -15.10 6.75 14.54
C THR A 169 -13.98 6.31 15.50
N SER A 170 -14.33 5.74 16.65
CA SER A 170 -13.35 5.17 17.58
C SER A 170 -12.62 3.97 16.99
N ASN A 171 -13.34 3.09 16.28
CA ASN A 171 -12.74 1.94 15.60
C ASN A 171 -11.79 2.38 14.48
N LEU A 172 -12.20 3.35 13.64
CA LEU A 172 -11.34 3.92 12.60
C LEU A 172 -10.06 4.54 13.17
N ARG A 173 -10.16 5.24 14.31
CA ARG A 173 -8.97 5.78 15.01
C ARG A 173 -8.02 4.67 15.46
N LYS A 174 -8.54 3.59 16.05
CA LYS A 174 -7.71 2.43 16.45
C LYS A 174 -7.03 1.76 15.26
N GLN A 175 -7.74 1.62 14.13
CA GLN A 175 -7.16 1.07 12.91
C GLN A 175 -6.05 1.96 12.35
N LEU A 176 -6.23 3.29 12.41
CA LEU A 176 -5.19 4.24 11.99
C LEU A 176 -3.97 4.16 12.89
N GLU A 177 -4.15 4.12 14.21
CA GLU A 177 -3.06 3.99 15.18
C GLU A 177 -2.29 2.66 15.00
N THR A 178 -3.02 1.56 14.77
CA THR A 178 -2.41 0.26 14.46
C THR A 178 -1.59 0.33 13.17
N LEU A 179 -2.14 0.95 12.12
CA LEU A 179 -1.45 1.10 10.84
C LEU A 179 -0.19 1.98 10.96
N GLU A 180 -0.27 3.06 11.73
CA GLU A 180 0.87 3.94 12.00
C GLU A 180 1.98 3.18 12.74
N GLN A 181 1.61 2.39 13.75
CA GLN A 181 2.56 1.55 14.47
C GLN A 181 3.23 0.52 13.54
N THR A 182 2.45 -0.23 12.76
CA THR A 182 3.01 -1.22 11.83
C THR A 182 3.91 -0.57 10.79
N LEU A 183 3.53 0.59 10.25
CA LEU A 183 4.35 1.29 9.27
C LEU A 183 5.66 1.79 9.89
N LYS A 184 5.63 2.23 11.15
CA LYS A 184 6.84 2.64 11.87
C LYS A 184 7.77 1.45 12.12
N GLU A 185 7.21 0.30 12.52
CA GLU A 185 7.96 -0.95 12.70
C GLU A 185 8.59 -1.41 11.38
N ASP A 186 7.83 -1.42 10.28
CA ASP A 186 8.30 -1.78 8.94
C ASP A 186 9.41 -0.82 8.44
N LEU A 187 9.26 0.48 8.68
CA LEU A 187 10.28 1.47 8.34
C LEU A 187 11.57 1.21 9.14
N MET A 188 11.46 0.94 10.45
CA MET A 188 12.62 0.62 11.29
C MET A 188 13.30 -0.67 10.85
N ALA A 189 12.54 -1.71 10.50
CA ALA A 189 13.06 -2.95 9.95
C ALA A 189 13.79 -2.70 8.64
N LEU A 190 13.16 -2.01 7.67
CA LEU A 190 13.76 -1.68 6.39
C LEU A 190 15.04 -0.84 6.55
N LYS A 191 15.04 0.12 7.48
CA LYS A 191 16.22 0.93 7.78
C LYS A 191 17.37 0.06 8.30
N ASN A 192 17.08 -0.89 9.17
CA ASN A 192 18.07 -1.83 9.70
C ASN A 192 18.59 -2.76 8.60
N ASP A 193 17.71 -3.28 7.76
CA ASP A 193 18.09 -4.14 6.63
C ASP A 193 19.01 -3.40 5.66
N VAL A 194 18.67 -2.16 5.28
CA VAL A 194 19.54 -1.32 4.45
C VAL A 194 20.88 -1.04 5.13
N ALA A 195 20.89 -0.80 6.45
CA ALA A 195 22.13 -0.60 7.18
C ALA A 195 23.01 -1.86 7.21
N ILE A 196 22.40 -3.04 7.36
CA ILE A 196 23.08 -4.34 7.29
C ILE A 196 23.65 -4.54 5.88
N ASP A 197 22.86 -4.34 4.83
CA ASP A 197 23.29 -4.49 3.44
C ASP A 197 24.46 -3.55 3.09
N VAL A 198 24.38 -2.29 3.52
CA VAL A 198 25.46 -1.32 3.32
C VAL A 198 26.73 -1.75 4.07
N ASN A 199 26.59 -2.25 5.30
CA ASN A 199 27.71 -2.73 6.08
C ASN A 199 28.32 -4.00 5.47
N GLU A 200 27.50 -4.91 4.97
CA GLU A 200 27.94 -6.13 4.29
C GLU A 200 28.70 -5.78 3.00
N ARG A 201 28.19 -4.86 2.18
CA ARG A 201 28.91 -4.36 1.01
C ARG A 201 30.24 -3.71 1.37
N LYS A 202 30.27 -2.90 2.44
CA LYS A 202 31.50 -2.29 2.93
C LYS A 202 32.49 -3.35 3.41
N ASN A 203 32.02 -4.40 4.06
CA ASN A 203 32.84 -5.51 4.51
C ASN A 203 33.37 -6.32 3.32
N SER A 204 32.52 -6.68 2.35
CA SER A 204 32.91 -7.35 1.11
C SER A 204 34.00 -6.58 0.37
N ASN A 205 33.80 -5.26 0.17
CA ASN A 205 34.80 -4.42 -0.48
C ASN A 205 36.13 -4.42 0.28
N LYS A 206 36.12 -4.39 1.61
CA LYS A 206 37.34 -4.48 2.42
C LYS A 206 38.02 -5.85 2.33
N VAL A 207 37.24 -6.91 2.23
CA VAL A 207 37.78 -8.27 2.04
C VAL A 207 38.44 -8.38 0.66
N GLU A 208 37.79 -7.87 -0.38
CA GLU A 208 38.35 -7.79 -1.73
C GLU A 208 39.62 -6.93 -1.78
N GLU A 209 39.62 -5.78 -1.11
CA GLU A 209 40.80 -4.91 -0.99
C GLU A 209 41.98 -5.63 -0.32
N LYS A 210 41.73 -6.35 0.78
CA LYS A 210 42.75 -7.16 1.45
C LYS A 210 43.26 -8.31 0.58
N ASP A 211 42.38 -8.97 -0.19
CA ASP A 211 42.78 -10.02 -1.12
C ASP A 211 43.72 -9.48 -2.20
N ILE A 212 43.43 -8.28 -2.73
CA ILE A 212 44.32 -7.59 -3.67
C ILE A 212 45.66 -7.25 -2.99
N GLU A 213 45.65 -6.75 -1.76
CA GLU A 213 46.86 -6.41 -1.00
C GLU A 213 47.75 -7.65 -0.76
N ILE A 214 47.16 -8.79 -0.38
CA ILE A 214 47.86 -10.07 -0.24
C ILE A 214 48.52 -10.47 -1.57
N LYS A 215 47.79 -10.39 -2.68
CA LYS A 215 48.33 -10.70 -4.02
C LYS A 215 49.49 -9.78 -4.40
N ILE A 216 49.42 -8.50 -4.07
CA ILE A 216 50.52 -7.55 -4.28
C ILE A 216 51.74 -7.98 -3.47
N GLN A 217 51.55 -8.34 -2.20
CA GLN A 217 52.64 -8.79 -1.34
C GLN A 217 53.28 -10.10 -1.82
N GLU A 218 52.47 -11.06 -2.26
CA GLU A 218 52.95 -12.30 -2.88
C GLU A 218 53.78 -12.02 -4.14
N LEU A 219 53.31 -11.14 -5.02
CA LEU A 219 54.05 -10.73 -6.21
C LEU A 219 55.37 -10.05 -5.85
N ASN A 220 55.37 -9.15 -4.86
CA ASN A 220 56.58 -8.48 -4.39
C ASN A 220 57.61 -9.47 -3.82
N ASN A 221 57.15 -10.48 -3.06
CA ASN A 221 58.00 -11.55 -2.57
C ASN A 221 58.59 -12.36 -3.73
N LYS A 222 57.79 -12.72 -4.74
CA LYS A 222 58.27 -13.40 -5.96
C LYS A 222 59.30 -12.57 -6.70
N PHE A 223 59.07 -11.26 -6.90
CA PHE A 223 60.04 -10.36 -7.51
C PHE A 223 61.35 -10.32 -6.74
N THR A 224 61.30 -10.28 -5.41
CA THR A 224 62.49 -10.26 -4.56
C THR A 224 63.31 -11.55 -4.71
N ILE A 225 62.65 -12.71 -4.75
CA ILE A 225 63.30 -14.01 -5.00
C ILE A 225 63.95 -14.02 -6.39
N ILE A 226 63.21 -13.65 -7.43
CA ILE A 226 63.72 -13.62 -8.81
C ILE A 226 64.90 -12.64 -8.94
N LEU A 227 64.84 -11.47 -8.31
CA LEU A 227 65.96 -10.52 -8.26
C LEU A 227 67.19 -11.12 -7.57
N GLY A 228 66.98 -11.88 -6.49
CA GLY A 228 68.04 -12.63 -5.81
C GLY A 228 68.67 -13.68 -6.72
N GLU A 229 67.86 -14.47 -7.43
CA GLU A 229 68.32 -15.47 -8.39
C GLU A 229 69.12 -14.83 -9.54
N ILE A 230 68.63 -13.74 -10.13
CA ILE A 230 69.34 -13.00 -11.18
C ILE A 230 70.68 -12.47 -10.67
N ARG A 231 70.72 -11.94 -9.44
CA ARG A 231 71.98 -11.49 -8.82
C ARG A 231 72.96 -12.65 -8.63
N ALA A 232 72.49 -13.80 -8.17
CA ALA A 232 73.32 -14.99 -8.01
C ALA A 232 73.84 -15.52 -9.35
N ILE A 233 73.01 -15.53 -10.40
CA ILE A 233 73.42 -15.87 -11.77
C ILE A 233 74.48 -14.89 -12.28
N LEU A 234 74.30 -13.59 -12.03
CA LEU A 234 75.26 -12.55 -12.42
C LEU A 234 76.61 -12.74 -11.70
N GLU A 235 76.59 -12.98 -10.39
CA GLU A 235 77.80 -13.25 -9.61
C GLU A 235 78.50 -14.51 -10.11
N ARG A 236 77.76 -15.60 -10.37
CA ARG A 236 78.30 -16.83 -10.94
C ARG A 236 78.97 -16.58 -12.29
N SER A 237 78.31 -15.84 -13.18
CA SER A 237 78.85 -15.46 -14.48
C SER A 237 80.14 -14.63 -14.36
N LYS A 238 80.19 -13.68 -13.41
CA LYS A 238 81.42 -12.93 -13.10
C LYS A 238 82.53 -13.85 -12.62
N TRP A 239 82.26 -14.75 -11.68
CA TRP A 239 83.24 -15.72 -11.17
C TRP A 239 83.76 -16.63 -12.26
N ASP A 240 82.88 -17.14 -13.13
CA ASP A 240 83.27 -17.98 -14.25
C ASP A 240 84.14 -17.19 -15.26
N ALA A 241 83.77 -15.96 -15.59
CA ALA A 241 84.58 -15.09 -16.45
C ALA A 241 85.98 -14.82 -15.85
N THR A 242 86.08 -14.54 -14.54
CA THR A 242 87.38 -14.35 -13.88
C THR A 242 88.19 -15.65 -13.87
N ARG A 243 87.57 -16.81 -13.63
CA ARG A 243 88.23 -18.12 -13.71
C ARG A 243 88.78 -18.40 -15.10
N TYR A 244 87.98 -18.22 -16.15
CA TYR A 244 88.44 -18.39 -17.53
C TYR A 244 89.60 -17.43 -17.87
N GLY A 245 89.51 -16.17 -17.42
CA GLY A 245 90.58 -15.19 -17.57
C GLY A 245 91.88 -15.62 -16.87
N MET A 246 91.78 -16.04 -15.59
CA MET A 246 92.92 -16.52 -14.80
C MET A 246 93.54 -17.79 -15.41
N CYS A 247 92.74 -18.77 -15.83
CA CYS A 247 93.23 -19.98 -16.48
C CYS A 247 93.95 -19.67 -17.79
N LYS A 248 93.38 -18.80 -18.65
CA LYS A 248 94.04 -18.36 -19.88
C LYS A 248 95.38 -17.66 -19.61
N PHE A 249 95.42 -16.78 -18.61
CA PHE A 249 96.66 -16.10 -18.21
C PHE A 249 97.72 -17.08 -17.72
N PHE A 250 97.35 -18.05 -16.88
CA PHE A 250 98.26 -19.08 -16.39
C PHE A 250 98.82 -19.95 -17.53
N LEU A 251 97.98 -20.39 -18.47
CA LEU A 251 98.41 -21.16 -19.64
C LEU A 251 99.36 -20.36 -20.55
N LEU A 252 99.08 -19.06 -20.76
CA LEU A 252 100.00 -18.17 -21.49
C LEU A 252 101.36 -18.09 -20.79
N GLN A 253 101.36 -17.96 -19.45
CA GLN A 253 102.60 -17.91 -18.68
C GLN A 253 103.39 -19.23 -18.77
N GLN A 254 102.72 -20.37 -18.71
CA GLN A 254 103.35 -21.69 -18.88
C GLN A 254 103.96 -21.84 -20.28
N ASN A 255 103.24 -21.45 -21.33
CA ASN A 255 103.74 -21.47 -22.71
C ASN A 255 104.98 -20.58 -22.88
N LEU A 256 104.96 -19.37 -22.34
CA LEU A 256 106.13 -18.46 -22.35
C LEU A 256 107.34 -19.09 -21.63
N ASN A 257 107.13 -19.78 -20.52
CA ASN A 257 108.21 -20.49 -19.81
C ASN A 257 108.80 -21.63 -20.65
N ILE A 258 107.97 -22.43 -21.33
CA ILE A 258 108.43 -23.50 -22.22
C ILE A 258 109.28 -22.92 -23.36
N ILE A 259 108.82 -21.82 -23.98
CA ILE A 259 109.57 -21.13 -25.05
C ILE A 259 110.94 -20.65 -24.53
N LYS A 260 111.00 -20.04 -23.34
CA LYS A 260 112.26 -19.60 -22.72
C LYS A 260 113.24 -20.76 -22.52
N VAL A 261 112.77 -21.90 -22.01
CA VAL A 261 113.60 -23.10 -21.81
C VAL A 261 114.09 -23.65 -23.15
N ALA A 262 113.22 -23.72 -24.16
CA ALA A 262 113.61 -24.19 -25.49
C ALA A 262 114.70 -23.31 -26.11
N ILE A 263 114.58 -21.98 -26.02
CA ILE A 263 115.60 -21.02 -26.48
C ILE A 263 116.93 -21.25 -25.75
N PHE A 264 116.90 -21.47 -24.43
CA PHE A 264 118.11 -21.72 -23.64
C PHE A 264 118.80 -23.03 -24.03
N ILE A 265 118.04 -24.11 -24.26
CA ILE A 265 118.58 -25.40 -24.72
C ILE A 265 119.22 -25.26 -26.11
N ILE A 266 118.54 -24.59 -27.06
CA ILE A 266 119.06 -24.37 -28.41
C ILE A 266 120.36 -23.54 -28.36
N ALA A 267 120.39 -22.46 -27.57
CA ALA A 267 121.57 -21.63 -27.39
C ALA A 267 122.75 -22.43 -26.75
N GLY A 268 122.46 -23.28 -25.77
CA GLY A 268 123.45 -24.17 -25.15
C GLY A 268 124.03 -25.18 -26.14
N PHE A 269 123.18 -25.83 -26.94
CA PHE A 269 123.63 -26.74 -28.01
C PHE A 269 124.50 -26.02 -29.04
N ALA A 270 124.12 -24.81 -29.47
CA ALA A 270 124.92 -24.02 -30.41
C ALA A 270 126.32 -23.71 -29.87
N LEU A 271 126.45 -23.34 -28.59
CA LEU A 271 127.73 -23.13 -27.92
C LEU A 271 128.60 -24.39 -27.89
N ILE A 272 128.01 -25.55 -27.60
CA ILE A 272 128.72 -26.84 -27.59
C ILE A 272 129.25 -27.17 -28.99
N VAL A 273 128.44 -26.98 -30.04
CA VAL A 273 128.84 -27.20 -31.43
C VAL A 273 130.00 -26.28 -31.82
N ILE A 274 129.93 -24.99 -31.45
CA ILE A 274 131.02 -24.03 -31.70
C ILE A 274 132.31 -24.50 -30.99
N SER A 275 132.23 -24.92 -29.74
CA SER A 275 133.39 -25.43 -28.98
C SER A 275 133.96 -26.74 -29.55
N MET A 276 133.11 -27.67 -30.02
CA MET A 276 133.57 -28.85 -30.74
C MET A 276 134.26 -28.49 -32.05
N GLN A 277 133.75 -27.48 -32.78
CA GLN A 277 134.37 -27.01 -34.00
C GLN A 277 135.74 -26.39 -33.73
N GLU A 278 135.89 -25.59 -32.67
CA GLU A 278 137.19 -25.07 -32.23
C GLU A 278 138.19 -26.19 -31.87
N THR A 279 137.75 -27.22 -31.14
CA THR A 279 138.61 -28.35 -30.76
C THR A 279 139.00 -29.24 -31.94
N ILE A 280 138.10 -29.44 -32.92
CA ILE A 280 138.40 -30.12 -34.17
C ILE A 280 139.38 -29.31 -35.02
N GLN A 281 139.17 -27.99 -35.18
CA GLN A 281 140.10 -27.11 -35.90
C GLN A 281 141.49 -27.10 -35.26
N LYS A 282 141.56 -27.15 -33.93
CA LYS A 282 142.84 -27.25 -33.20
C LYS A 282 143.54 -28.60 -33.43
N LYS A 283 142.80 -29.70 -33.55
CA LYS A 283 143.34 -31.03 -33.89
C LYS A 283 143.78 -31.12 -35.37
N THR A 284 143.01 -30.58 -36.32
CA THR A 284 143.38 -30.57 -37.74
C THR A 284 144.60 -29.68 -38.01
N HIS A 285 144.74 -28.55 -37.31
CA HIS A 285 145.96 -27.73 -37.38
C HIS A 285 147.18 -28.46 -36.82
N LYS A 286 147.02 -29.26 -35.75
CA LYS A 286 148.11 -30.05 -35.16
C LYS A 286 148.56 -31.22 -36.05
N ILE A 287 147.62 -31.86 -36.76
CA ILE A 287 147.92 -32.93 -37.72
C ILE A 287 148.61 -32.36 -38.98
N LYS A 288 148.26 -31.15 -39.41
CA LYS A 288 148.95 -30.45 -40.52
C LYS A 288 150.34 -29.89 -40.17
N SER A 289 150.70 -29.80 -38.89
CA SER A 289 152.05 -29.38 -38.45
C SER A 289 153.01 -30.54 -38.18
N GLU A 290 152.52 -31.79 -38.22
CA GLU A 290 153.31 -33.01 -38.07
C GLU A 290 153.47 -33.80 -39.40
N LEU A 291 153.00 -33.23 -40.51
CA LEU A 291 153.22 -33.71 -41.89
C LEU A 291 153.99 -32.66 -42.69
#